data_AF-A0A9P7A959-F1
#
_entry.id   AF-A0A9P7A959-F1
#
_cell.length_a   1.000
_cell.length_b   1.000
_cell.length_c   1.000
_cell.angle_alpha   90.00
_cell.angle_beta   90.00
_cell.angle_gamma   90.00
#
_symmetry.space_group_name_H-M   'P 1'
#
loop_
_entity.id
_entity.type
_entity.pdbx_description
1 polymer ?
#
loop_
_entity_poly.entity_id
_entity_poly.type
_entity_poly.pdbx_seq_one_letter_code
_entity_poly.pdbx_strand_id
1 'polypeptide(L)'
;RLVADPNLQQCPDFLSAVFQACRTPLLNHTMDDAQAANTLQDFWMATNTALKVQWQAQLDANTLETADQQCLLDEATEQHLLTQKAHDAILAEEDRKKNCIHLIPIPDHLCPKWATDEVLVADFALCKLDKAQFVELYYWTNKGLADAKMNYRTSDDDSMVATAGIDGSTTWISASAARPAAGVIPDHLLSSLDFSRAVPHLIASLKQCGWPNSRVIMLANFFSALMLHKY
;
A
#
# COMPACT_ATOMS: atom_id res chain seq x y z
N ARG A 1 -48.88 -15.14 10.78
CA ARG A 1 -47.90 -14.32 11.53
C ARG A 1 -48.66 -13.16 12.14
N LEU A 2 -48.33 -12.78 13.38
CA LEU A 2 -48.90 -11.59 14.01
C LEU A 2 -48.29 -10.36 13.31
N VAL A 3 -49.06 -9.29 13.17
CA VAL A 3 -48.63 -8.08 12.43
C VAL A 3 -48.20 -6.95 13.37
N ALA A 4 -48.63 -7.02 14.65
CA ALA A 4 -48.32 -6.05 15.68
C ALA A 4 -47.80 -6.75 16.94
N ASP A 5 -46.86 -6.12 17.64
CA ASP A 5 -46.24 -6.64 18.85
C ASP A 5 -47.22 -6.60 20.04
N PRO A 6 -47.63 -7.75 20.59
CA PRO A 6 -48.52 -7.81 21.76
C PRO A 6 -47.90 -7.21 23.04
N ASN A 7 -46.57 -7.04 23.10
CA ASN A 7 -45.90 -6.37 24.22
C ASN A 7 -46.17 -4.87 24.29
N LEU A 8 -46.61 -4.27 23.19
CA LEU A 8 -46.95 -2.85 23.13
C LEU A 8 -48.40 -2.57 23.51
N GLN A 9 -49.22 -3.60 23.70
CA GLN A 9 -50.63 -3.45 24.06
C GLN A 9 -50.81 -3.30 25.57
N GLN A 10 -51.51 -2.24 25.98
CA GLN A 10 -51.93 -2.00 27.36
C GLN A 10 -53.32 -2.60 27.61
N CYS A 11 -53.55 -3.09 28.82
CA CYS A 11 -54.86 -3.61 29.22
C CYS A 11 -55.89 -2.47 29.17
N PRO A 12 -57.00 -2.63 28.44
CA PRO A 12 -58.10 -1.67 28.48
C PRO A 12 -58.69 -1.56 29.89
N ASP A 13 -59.16 -0.37 30.25
CA ASP A 13 -59.90 -0.16 31.49
C ASP A 13 -61.34 -0.67 31.32
N PHE A 14 -61.59 -1.92 31.75
CA PHE A 14 -62.89 -2.57 31.65
C PHE A 14 -63.95 -2.01 32.61
N LEU A 15 -63.58 -1.15 33.56
CA LEU A 15 -64.53 -0.44 34.42
C LEU A 15 -65.14 0.80 33.73
N SER A 16 -64.54 1.25 32.63
CA SER A 16 -65.04 2.39 31.85
C SER A 16 -66.45 2.13 31.31
N ALA A 17 -67.24 3.21 31.17
CA ALA A 17 -68.59 3.17 30.61
C ALA A 17 -68.63 2.58 29.18
N VAL A 18 -67.53 2.67 28.44
CA VAL A 18 -67.39 2.12 27.08
C VAL A 18 -67.54 0.59 27.05
N PHE A 19 -67.12 -0.10 28.12
CA PHE A 19 -67.19 -1.56 28.22
C PHE A 19 -68.41 -2.05 29.02
N GLN A 20 -69.32 -1.16 29.41
CA GLN A 20 -70.53 -1.52 30.15
C GLN A 20 -71.37 -2.57 29.40
N ALA A 21 -71.50 -2.43 28.07
CA ALA A 21 -72.22 -3.38 27.22
C ALA A 21 -71.60 -4.80 27.24
N CYS A 22 -70.29 -4.91 27.46
CA CYS A 22 -69.60 -6.20 27.59
C CYS A 22 -69.72 -6.81 28.99
N ARG A 23 -69.97 -5.98 30.01
CA ARG A 23 -70.15 -6.41 31.41
C ARG A 23 -71.58 -6.82 31.74
N THR A 24 -72.59 -6.13 31.17
CA THR A 24 -74.02 -6.41 31.41
C THR A 24 -74.41 -7.89 31.26
N PRO A 25 -73.92 -8.66 30.27
CA PRO A 25 -74.24 -10.08 30.12
C PRO A 25 -73.62 -11.00 31.18
N LEU A 26 -72.61 -10.52 31.93
CA LEU A 26 -71.89 -11.29 32.96
C LEU A 26 -72.48 -11.06 34.36
N LEU A 27 -73.35 -10.06 34.53
CA LEU A 27 -73.99 -9.74 35.81
C LEU A 27 -75.06 -10.79 36.14
N ASN A 28 -75.00 -11.32 37.36
CA ASN A 28 -75.96 -12.27 37.91
C ASN A 28 -76.15 -12.01 39.41
N HIS A 29 -77.08 -12.70 40.08
CA HIS A 29 -77.33 -12.53 41.52
C HIS A 29 -76.09 -12.76 42.42
N THR A 30 -75.02 -13.35 41.89
CA THR A 30 -73.76 -13.66 42.58
C THR A 30 -72.55 -12.86 42.06
N MET A 31 -72.70 -12.05 41.01
CA MET A 31 -71.57 -11.43 40.29
C MET A 31 -71.82 -9.94 40.07
N ASP A 32 -71.03 -9.12 40.79
CA ASP A 32 -71.08 -7.66 40.76
C ASP A 32 -70.25 -7.07 39.60
N ASP A 33 -70.48 -5.80 39.27
CA ASP A 33 -69.90 -5.07 38.14
C ASP A 33 -68.35 -5.03 38.18
N ALA A 34 -67.78 -4.97 39.39
CA ALA A 34 -66.34 -5.08 39.60
C ALA A 34 -65.80 -6.49 39.29
N GLN A 35 -66.56 -7.55 39.62
CA GLN A 35 -66.17 -8.94 39.35
C GLN A 35 -66.28 -9.28 37.86
N ALA A 36 -67.27 -8.72 37.16
CA ALA A 36 -67.40 -8.81 35.71
C ALA A 36 -66.22 -8.14 34.98
N ALA A 37 -65.79 -6.96 35.44
CA ALA A 37 -64.61 -6.27 34.89
C ALA A 37 -63.32 -7.06 35.12
N ASN A 38 -63.12 -7.64 36.31
CA ASN A 38 -61.95 -8.48 36.60
C ASN A 38 -61.91 -9.73 35.71
N THR A 39 -63.06 -10.37 35.45
CA THR A 39 -63.13 -11.54 34.56
C THR A 39 -62.74 -11.20 33.12
N LEU A 40 -63.15 -10.02 32.62
CA LEU A 40 -62.73 -9.52 31.30
C LEU A 40 -61.23 -9.18 31.26
N GLN A 41 -60.70 -8.64 32.36
CA GLN A 41 -59.28 -8.38 32.51
C GLN A 41 -58.47 -9.67 32.50
N ASP A 42 -58.89 -10.70 33.25
CA ASP A 42 -58.25 -12.01 33.27
C ASP A 42 -58.25 -12.67 31.89
N PHE A 43 -59.39 -12.60 31.18
CA PHE A 43 -59.49 -13.11 29.82
C PHE A 43 -58.56 -12.38 28.86
N TRP A 44 -58.48 -11.04 28.96
CA TRP A 44 -57.56 -10.25 28.16
C TRP A 44 -56.10 -10.58 28.47
N MET A 45 -55.73 -10.71 29.75
CA MET A 45 -54.38 -11.09 30.17
C MET A 45 -53.98 -12.47 29.67
N ALA A 46 -54.87 -13.47 29.76
CA ALA A 46 -54.63 -14.82 29.25
C ALA A 46 -54.43 -14.81 27.73
N THR A 47 -55.27 -14.05 27.01
CA THR A 47 -55.17 -13.90 25.56
C THR A 47 -53.87 -13.19 25.16
N ASN A 48 -53.54 -12.08 25.82
CA ASN A 48 -52.31 -11.32 25.54
C ASN A 48 -51.06 -12.16 25.87
N THR A 49 -51.08 -12.94 26.94
CA THR A 49 -49.98 -13.84 27.29
C THR A 49 -49.77 -14.91 26.22
N ALA A 50 -50.83 -15.52 25.70
CA ALA A 50 -50.73 -16.47 24.60
C ALA A 50 -50.20 -15.82 23.31
N LEU A 51 -50.63 -14.59 23.00
CA LEU A 51 -50.13 -13.82 21.85
C LEU A 51 -48.64 -13.48 22.00
N LYS A 52 -48.16 -13.13 23.20
CA LYS A 52 -46.73 -12.88 23.46
C LYS A 52 -45.87 -14.12 23.24
N VAL A 53 -46.33 -15.29 23.69
CA VAL A 53 -45.65 -16.56 23.43
C VAL A 53 -45.59 -16.85 21.93
N GLN A 54 -46.70 -16.63 21.22
CA GLN A 54 -46.75 -16.80 19.76
C GLN A 54 -45.84 -15.80 19.03
N TRP A 55 -45.73 -14.57 19.52
CA TRP A 55 -44.84 -13.53 18.98
C TRP A 55 -43.37 -13.92 19.17
N GLN A 56 -42.98 -14.38 20.36
CA GLN A 56 -41.62 -14.83 20.63
C GLN A 56 -41.25 -16.02 19.74
N ALA A 57 -42.13 -17.01 19.61
CA ALA A 57 -41.91 -18.14 18.70
C ALA A 57 -41.74 -17.71 17.23
N GLN A 58 -42.40 -16.62 16.80
CA GLN A 58 -42.20 -16.06 15.47
C GLN A 58 -40.84 -15.37 15.32
N LEU A 59 -40.39 -14.63 16.34
CA LEU A 59 -39.06 -14.03 16.34
C LEU A 59 -37.98 -15.11 16.28
N ASP A 60 -38.07 -16.16 17.11
CA ASP A 60 -37.11 -17.25 17.14
C ASP A 60 -37.09 -18.05 15.83
N ALA A 61 -38.25 -18.26 15.20
CA ALA A 61 -38.32 -18.89 13.89
C ALA A 61 -37.70 -18.02 12.78
N ASN A 62 -37.95 -16.70 12.82
CA ASN A 62 -37.39 -15.78 11.85
C ASN A 62 -35.87 -15.63 12.01
N THR A 63 -35.34 -15.60 13.24
CA THR A 63 -33.89 -15.53 13.47
C THR A 63 -33.18 -16.79 12.97
N LEU A 64 -33.77 -17.97 13.22
CA LEU A 64 -33.25 -19.22 12.68
C LEU A 64 -33.27 -19.23 11.15
N GLU A 65 -34.40 -18.83 10.54
CA GLU A 65 -34.53 -18.75 9.08
C GLU A 65 -33.49 -17.80 8.45
N THR A 66 -33.23 -16.64 9.08
CA THR A 66 -32.18 -15.73 8.62
C THR A 66 -30.78 -16.29 8.78
N ALA A 67 -30.51 -17.00 9.89
CA ALA A 67 -29.20 -17.62 10.14
C ALA A 67 -28.92 -18.75 9.14
N ASP A 68 -29.91 -19.58 8.84
CA ASP A 68 -29.81 -20.64 7.83
C ASP A 68 -29.58 -20.06 6.44
N GLN A 69 -30.33 -19.02 6.06
CA GLN A 69 -30.12 -18.32 4.78
C GLN A 69 -28.72 -17.73 4.68
N GLN A 70 -28.21 -17.15 5.76
CA GLN A 70 -26.88 -16.56 5.80
C GLN A 70 -25.80 -17.63 5.69
N CYS A 71 -25.94 -18.76 6.40
CA CYS A 71 -25.06 -19.91 6.29
C CYS A 71 -25.00 -20.47 4.85
N LEU A 72 -26.15 -20.59 4.18
CA LEU A 72 -26.20 -21.04 2.79
C LEU A 72 -25.52 -20.08 1.81
N LEU A 73 -25.66 -18.77 2.03
CA LEU A 73 -24.96 -17.75 1.23
C LEU A 73 -23.45 -17.85 1.43
N ASP A 74 -22.99 -17.97 2.68
CA ASP A 74 -21.58 -18.09 3.00
C ASP A 74 -21.00 -19.36 2.36
N GLU A 75 -21.65 -20.52 2.49
CA GLU A 75 -21.23 -21.77 1.86
C GLU A 75 -21.18 -21.64 0.32
N ALA A 76 -22.17 -21.00 -0.30
CA ALA A 76 -22.17 -20.77 -1.75
C ALA A 76 -21.00 -19.86 -2.19
N THR A 77 -20.67 -18.83 -1.40
CA THR A 77 -19.53 -17.96 -1.69
C THR A 77 -18.19 -18.70 -1.56
N GLU A 78 -18.05 -19.56 -0.55
CA GLU A 78 -16.87 -20.39 -0.37
C GLU A 78 -16.71 -21.39 -1.52
N GLN A 79 -17.79 -22.08 -1.91
CA GLN A 79 -17.78 -23.00 -3.04
C GLN A 79 -17.43 -22.29 -4.36
N HIS A 80 -17.96 -21.08 -4.59
CA HIS A 80 -17.63 -20.27 -5.74
C HIS A 80 -16.14 -19.90 -5.74
N LEU A 81 -15.60 -19.45 -4.60
CA LEU A 81 -14.19 -19.10 -4.46
C LEU A 81 -13.28 -20.31 -4.70
N LEU A 82 -13.64 -21.49 -4.18
CA LEU A 82 -12.90 -22.74 -4.41
C LEU A 82 -12.91 -23.13 -5.89
N THR A 83 -14.06 -23.02 -6.55
CA THR A 83 -14.20 -23.32 -7.98
C THR A 83 -13.39 -22.34 -8.82
N GLN A 84 -13.41 -21.05 -8.49
CA GLN A 84 -12.61 -20.04 -9.16
C GLN A 84 -11.11 -20.32 -8.99
N LYS A 85 -10.64 -20.59 -7.77
CA LYS A 85 -9.24 -20.95 -7.52
C LYS A 85 -8.82 -22.21 -8.27
N ALA A 86 -9.68 -23.23 -8.32
CA ALA A 86 -9.41 -24.45 -9.08
C ALA A 86 -9.32 -24.16 -10.59
N HIS A 87 -10.23 -23.33 -11.11
CA HIS A 87 -10.21 -22.90 -12.50
C HIS A 87 -8.93 -22.12 -12.83
N ASP A 88 -8.57 -21.15 -12.00
CA ASP A 88 -7.35 -20.34 -12.17
C ASP A 88 -6.09 -21.21 -12.09
N ALA A 89 -6.06 -22.21 -11.21
CA ALA A 89 -4.96 -23.16 -11.12
C ALA A 89 -4.85 -24.04 -12.39
N ILE A 90 -5.97 -24.46 -12.96
CA ILE A 90 -6.00 -25.20 -14.24
C ILE A 90 -5.47 -24.31 -15.37
N LEU A 91 -5.95 -23.06 -15.46
CA LEU A 91 -5.47 -22.10 -16.46
C LEU A 91 -3.97 -21.83 -16.31
N ALA A 92 -3.47 -21.64 -15.10
CA ALA A 92 -2.06 -21.42 -14.82
C ALA A 92 -1.20 -22.63 -15.22
N GLU A 93 -1.67 -23.85 -14.96
CA GLU A 93 -0.97 -25.07 -15.35
C GLU A 93 -0.99 -25.29 -16.88
N GLU A 94 -2.10 -24.96 -17.55
CA GLU A 94 -2.15 -24.95 -19.01
C GLU A 94 -1.21 -23.89 -19.62
N ASP A 95 -1.18 -22.69 -19.04
CA ASP A 95 -0.28 -21.62 -19.46
C ASP A 95 1.18 -22.05 -19.26
N ARG A 96 1.51 -22.64 -18.10
CA ARG A 96 2.85 -23.19 -17.83
C ARG A 96 3.25 -24.26 -18.84
N LYS A 97 2.32 -25.12 -19.27
CA LYS A 97 2.58 -26.14 -20.30
C LYS A 97 2.80 -25.51 -21.68
N LYS A 98 1.97 -24.52 -22.07
CA LYS A 98 2.06 -23.83 -23.37
C LYS A 98 3.29 -22.90 -23.45
N ASN A 99 3.60 -22.21 -22.36
CA ASN A 99 4.66 -21.20 -22.23
C ASN A 99 5.91 -21.72 -21.51
N CYS A 100 6.09 -23.05 -21.41
CA CYS A 100 7.25 -23.67 -20.76
C CYS A 100 8.60 -23.14 -21.30
N ILE A 101 8.62 -22.74 -22.57
CA ILE A 101 9.79 -22.20 -23.28
C ILE A 101 10.08 -20.73 -22.92
N HIS A 102 9.05 -19.97 -22.49
CA HIS A 102 9.17 -18.57 -22.08
C HIS A 102 9.33 -18.41 -20.56
N LEU A 103 8.99 -19.44 -19.79
CA LEU A 103 9.13 -19.51 -18.33
C LEU A 103 10.48 -20.14 -17.90
N ILE A 104 11.49 -20.13 -18.75
CA ILE A 104 12.84 -20.54 -18.37
C ILE A 104 13.31 -19.53 -17.32
N PRO A 105 13.63 -19.97 -16.08
CA PRO A 105 14.24 -19.09 -15.10
C PRO A 105 15.48 -18.49 -15.74
N ILE A 106 15.55 -17.15 -15.83
CA ILE A 106 16.76 -16.47 -16.28
C ILE A 106 17.86 -16.98 -15.35
N PRO A 107 18.84 -17.74 -15.86
CA PRO A 107 19.90 -18.23 -14.99
C PRO A 107 20.56 -17.01 -14.39
N ASP A 108 20.91 -17.11 -13.11
CA ASP A 108 21.64 -16.06 -12.39
C ASP A 108 23.06 -16.03 -12.97
N HIS A 109 23.18 -15.46 -14.17
CA HIS A 109 24.43 -15.27 -14.85
C HIS A 109 25.15 -14.21 -14.04
N LEU A 110 26.31 -14.57 -13.48
CA LEU A 110 27.27 -13.58 -13.05
C LEU A 110 27.39 -12.55 -14.18
N CYS A 111 27.10 -11.29 -13.85
CA CYS A 111 27.17 -10.18 -14.79
C CYS A 111 28.46 -10.36 -15.62
N PRO A 112 28.38 -10.41 -16.96
CA PRO A 112 29.56 -10.66 -17.76
C PRO A 112 30.67 -9.70 -17.36
N LYS A 113 31.91 -10.18 -17.23
CA LYS A 113 33.03 -9.34 -16.73
C LYS A 113 33.22 -8.04 -17.51
N TRP A 114 32.79 -7.99 -18.78
CA TRP A 114 32.80 -6.78 -19.62
C TRP A 114 31.68 -5.78 -19.26
N ALA A 115 30.58 -6.24 -18.67
CA ALA A 115 29.54 -5.38 -18.09
C ALA A 115 29.96 -4.83 -16.72
N THR A 116 31.05 -5.34 -16.17
CA THR A 116 31.84 -4.76 -15.07
C THR A 116 33.04 -3.96 -15.58
N ASP A 117 33.01 -3.47 -16.82
CA ASP A 117 33.90 -2.36 -17.18
C ASP A 117 33.62 -1.26 -16.16
N GLU A 118 34.55 -1.07 -15.23
CA GLU A 118 34.46 -0.04 -14.22
C GLU A 118 34.20 1.28 -14.95
N VAL A 119 33.08 1.91 -14.59
CA VAL A 119 32.70 3.19 -15.18
C VAL A 119 33.83 4.17 -14.88
N LEU A 120 34.64 4.43 -15.89
CA LEU A 120 35.83 5.27 -15.74
C LEU A 120 35.40 6.73 -15.70
N VAL A 121 35.20 7.22 -14.48
CA VAL A 121 34.98 8.63 -14.19
C VAL A 121 36.33 9.35 -14.23
N ALA A 122 36.36 10.62 -14.63
CA ALA A 122 37.59 11.40 -14.64
C ALA A 122 38.21 11.53 -13.23
N ASP A 123 39.52 11.33 -13.11
CA ASP A 123 40.26 11.44 -11.84
C ASP A 123 40.05 12.80 -11.16
N PHE A 124 40.00 13.88 -11.94
CA PHE A 124 39.65 15.21 -11.44
C PHE A 124 38.36 15.22 -10.62
N ALA A 125 37.32 14.55 -11.11
CA ALA A 125 36.03 14.51 -10.45
C ALA A 125 36.07 13.63 -9.19
N LEU A 126 36.78 12.50 -9.23
CA LEU A 126 36.97 11.62 -8.08
C LEU A 126 37.79 12.30 -6.98
N CYS A 127 38.88 13.00 -7.32
CA CYS A 127 39.69 13.77 -6.37
C CYS A 127 38.89 14.89 -5.69
N LYS A 128 37.99 15.55 -6.41
CA LYS A 128 37.07 16.52 -5.81
C LYS A 128 36.04 15.85 -4.90
N LEU A 129 35.50 14.71 -5.31
CA LEU A 129 34.53 13.94 -4.52
C LEU A 129 35.14 13.44 -3.21
N ASP A 130 36.38 12.97 -3.23
CA ASP A 130 37.13 12.55 -2.04
C ASP A 130 37.32 13.71 -1.05
N LYS A 131 37.58 14.92 -1.58
CA LYS A 131 37.70 16.16 -0.79
C LYS A 131 36.34 16.79 -0.42
N ALA A 132 35.22 16.11 -0.72
CA ALA A 132 33.86 16.63 -0.56
C ALA A 132 33.64 18.03 -1.19
N GLN A 133 34.34 18.30 -2.29
CA GLN A 133 34.20 19.53 -3.06
C GLN A 133 33.12 19.39 -4.13
N PHE A 134 32.47 20.50 -4.46
CA PHE A 134 31.53 20.54 -5.56
C PHE A 134 32.21 20.22 -6.90
N VAL A 135 31.56 19.37 -7.67
CA VAL A 135 31.96 18.96 -9.01
C VAL A 135 30.70 18.73 -9.84
N GLU A 136 30.75 19.16 -11.09
CA GLU A 136 29.63 19.14 -12.01
C GLU A 136 29.19 17.70 -12.33
N LEU A 137 27.89 17.47 -12.44
CA LEU A 137 27.30 16.19 -12.81
C LEU A 137 27.73 15.73 -14.21
N TYR A 138 28.22 16.64 -15.05
CA TYR A 138 28.77 16.36 -16.38
C TYR A 138 29.70 15.15 -16.40
N TYR A 139 30.60 15.02 -15.41
CA TYR A 139 31.59 13.94 -15.35
C TYR A 139 30.99 12.54 -15.23
N TRP A 140 29.73 12.44 -14.78
CA TRP A 140 28.98 11.19 -14.67
C TRP A 140 27.97 10.99 -15.80
N THR A 141 27.87 11.93 -16.75
CA THR A 141 27.09 11.74 -17.97
C THR A 141 27.82 10.81 -18.94
N ASN A 142 27.09 10.19 -19.88
CA ASN A 142 27.71 9.38 -20.92
C ASN A 142 28.79 10.13 -21.72
N LYS A 143 28.64 11.45 -21.90
CA LYS A 143 29.63 12.31 -22.57
C LYS A 143 30.87 12.47 -21.70
N GLY A 144 30.71 12.85 -20.43
CA GLY A 144 31.83 12.98 -19.49
C GLY A 144 32.60 11.67 -19.28
N LEU A 145 31.91 10.54 -19.24
CA LEU A 145 32.52 9.21 -19.16
C LEU A 145 33.29 8.85 -20.44
N ALA A 146 32.77 9.21 -21.62
CA ALA A 146 33.49 9.03 -22.87
C ALA A 146 34.74 9.92 -22.94
N ASP A 147 34.64 11.17 -22.49
CA ASP A 147 35.78 12.09 -22.41
C ASP A 147 36.85 11.58 -21.44
N ALA A 148 36.45 11.08 -20.27
CA ALA A 148 37.36 10.45 -19.32
C ALA A 148 38.09 9.25 -19.94
N LYS A 149 37.37 8.38 -20.67
CA LYS A 149 37.94 7.24 -21.39
C LYS A 149 38.93 7.65 -22.49
N MET A 150 38.69 8.77 -23.18
CA MET A 150 39.63 9.29 -24.17
C MET A 150 40.87 9.88 -23.51
N ASN A 151 40.68 10.70 -22.46
CA ASN A 151 41.78 11.32 -21.74
C ASN A 151 42.70 10.29 -21.09
N TYR A 152 42.14 9.26 -20.45
CA TYR A 152 42.89 8.14 -19.87
C TYR A 152 43.80 7.42 -20.87
N ARG A 153 43.39 7.32 -22.14
CA ARG A 153 44.22 6.71 -23.20
C ARG A 153 45.34 7.60 -23.70
N THR A 154 45.30 8.90 -23.40
CA THR A 154 46.20 9.92 -23.98
C THR A 154 47.10 10.60 -22.97
N SER A 155 46.78 10.53 -21.67
CA SER A 155 47.60 11.11 -20.61
C SER A 155 48.69 10.13 -20.16
N ASP A 156 49.92 10.63 -20.05
CA ASP A 156 50.98 9.97 -19.29
C ASP A 156 50.69 10.18 -17.79
N ASP A 157 50.31 9.11 -17.10
CA ASP A 157 49.84 9.11 -15.70
C ASP A 157 50.93 9.59 -14.71
N ASP A 158 52.21 9.51 -15.12
CA ASP A 158 53.36 9.97 -14.33
C ASP A 158 53.60 11.50 -14.36
N SER A 159 52.79 12.26 -15.12
CA SER A 159 52.94 13.71 -15.18
C SER A 159 52.30 14.41 -13.96
N MET A 160 53.13 15.09 -13.16
CA MET A 160 52.70 15.78 -11.93
C MET A 160 52.63 17.31 -12.13
N VAL A 161 51.59 17.94 -11.57
CA VAL A 161 51.39 19.39 -11.56
C VAL A 161 51.48 19.91 -10.13
N ALA A 162 52.34 20.92 -9.93
CA ALA A 162 52.44 21.63 -8.66
C ALA A 162 51.22 22.54 -8.46
N THR A 163 50.54 22.38 -7.32
CA THR A 163 49.40 23.20 -6.90
C THR A 163 49.71 23.87 -5.57
N ALA A 164 49.50 25.18 -5.50
CA ALA A 164 49.72 25.96 -4.29
C ALA A 164 48.54 25.81 -3.31
N GLY A 165 48.85 25.43 -2.07
CA GLY A 165 47.94 25.50 -0.93
C GLY A 165 47.74 26.92 -0.44
N ILE A 166 46.67 27.14 0.33
CA ILE A 166 46.25 28.46 0.83
C ILE A 166 47.29 29.05 1.80
N ASP A 167 48.01 28.15 2.46
CA ASP A 167 49.10 28.32 3.42
C ASP A 167 50.48 28.48 2.75
N GLY A 168 50.54 28.56 1.41
CA GLY A 168 51.79 28.70 0.64
C GLY A 168 52.58 27.39 0.46
N SER A 169 52.05 26.27 0.96
CA SER A 169 52.60 24.94 0.73
C SER A 169 52.41 24.52 -0.74
N THR A 170 53.36 23.78 -1.31
CA THR A 170 53.22 23.23 -2.68
C THR A 170 52.91 21.74 -2.59
N THR A 171 51.79 21.33 -3.16
CA THR A 171 51.41 19.92 -3.28
C THR A 171 51.50 19.48 -4.73
N TRP A 172 51.98 18.27 -4.97
CA TRP A 172 52.03 17.68 -6.30
C TRP A 172 50.83 16.76 -6.47
N ILE A 173 50.02 17.00 -7.50
CA ILE A 173 48.92 16.13 -7.90
C ILE A 173 49.15 15.66 -9.33
N SER A 174 48.61 14.51 -9.70
CA SER A 174 48.65 14.07 -11.11
C SER A 174 48.00 15.13 -12.00
N ALA A 175 48.52 15.31 -13.20
CA ALA A 175 47.98 16.23 -14.19
C ALA A 175 46.52 15.91 -14.52
N SER A 176 46.11 14.63 -14.45
CA SER A 176 44.73 14.20 -14.64
C SER A 176 43.79 14.70 -13.53
N ALA A 177 44.30 14.81 -12.30
CA ALA A 177 43.56 15.31 -11.14
C ALA A 177 43.50 16.84 -11.05
N ALA A 178 44.36 17.55 -11.80
CA ALA A 178 44.46 19.00 -11.76
C ALA A 178 43.56 19.71 -12.79
N ARG A 179 43.25 19.03 -13.92
CA ARG A 179 42.62 19.69 -15.07
C ARG A 179 41.16 19.25 -15.27
N PRO A 180 40.21 20.19 -15.29
CA PRO A 180 38.86 19.88 -15.76
C PRO A 180 38.87 19.56 -17.26
N ALA A 181 37.87 18.81 -17.73
CA ALA A 181 37.71 18.54 -19.15
C ALA A 181 37.40 19.84 -19.92
N ALA A 182 37.83 19.94 -21.17
CA ALA A 182 37.41 21.04 -22.03
C ALA A 182 35.92 20.87 -22.38
N GLY A 183 35.09 21.87 -22.07
CA GLY A 183 33.65 21.84 -22.41
C GLY A 183 32.74 21.18 -21.37
N VAL A 184 33.13 21.17 -20.08
CA VAL A 184 32.23 20.78 -18.98
C VAL A 184 30.94 21.61 -19.03
N ILE A 185 29.81 20.90 -19.02
CA ILE A 185 28.47 21.52 -19.03
C ILE A 185 28.02 21.75 -17.58
N PRO A 186 27.66 22.98 -17.18
CA PRO A 186 27.10 23.26 -15.87
C PRO A 186 25.80 22.48 -15.61
N ASP A 187 25.55 22.09 -14.36
CA ASP A 187 24.40 21.24 -13.98
C ASP A 187 23.03 21.78 -14.45
N HIS A 188 22.84 23.10 -14.43
CA HIS A 188 21.59 23.74 -14.86
C HIS A 188 21.38 23.75 -16.38
N LEU A 189 22.41 23.45 -17.16
CA LEU A 189 22.34 23.30 -18.62
C LEU A 189 22.32 21.82 -19.05
N LEU A 190 22.38 20.87 -18.10
CA LEU A 190 22.24 19.46 -18.42
C LEU A 190 20.81 19.15 -18.85
N SER A 191 20.67 18.31 -19.87
CA SER A 191 19.36 17.78 -20.24
C SER A 191 18.82 16.91 -19.11
N SER A 192 17.49 16.85 -18.95
CA SER A 192 16.86 16.00 -17.92
C SER A 192 17.29 14.54 -18.04
N LEU A 193 17.55 14.06 -19.26
CA LEU A 193 18.02 12.69 -19.51
C LEU A 193 19.49 12.48 -19.09
N ASP A 194 20.35 13.46 -19.36
CA ASP A 194 21.75 13.39 -18.92
C ASP A 194 21.82 13.49 -17.40
N PHE A 195 21.01 14.35 -16.79
CA PHE A 195 20.86 14.46 -15.34
C PHE A 195 20.43 13.12 -14.72
N SER A 196 19.35 12.51 -15.23
CA SER A 196 18.83 11.25 -14.69
C SER A 196 19.78 10.07 -14.86
N ARG A 197 20.66 10.11 -15.86
CA ARG A 197 21.71 9.10 -16.08
C ARG A 197 22.94 9.35 -15.21
N ALA A 198 23.31 10.61 -15.00
CA ALA A 198 24.48 10.97 -14.20
C ALA A 198 24.29 10.65 -12.71
N VAL A 199 23.10 10.86 -12.15
CA VAL A 199 22.81 10.67 -10.73
C VAL A 199 23.16 9.25 -10.23
N PRO A 200 22.69 8.15 -10.85
CA PRO A 200 23.07 6.80 -10.42
C PRO A 200 24.58 6.55 -10.41
N HIS A 201 25.30 7.07 -11.42
CA HIS A 201 26.76 6.95 -11.50
C HIS A 201 27.45 7.77 -10.38
N LEU A 202 26.98 8.98 -10.08
CA LEU A 202 27.48 9.78 -8.95
C LEU A 202 27.27 9.05 -7.62
N ILE A 203 26.07 8.51 -7.37
CA ILE A 203 25.76 7.76 -6.15
C ILE A 203 26.67 6.53 -6.01
N ALA A 204 26.94 5.83 -7.12
CA ALA A 204 27.88 4.71 -7.12
C ALA A 204 29.31 5.17 -6.79
N SER A 205 29.79 6.28 -7.37
CA SER A 205 31.11 6.85 -7.06
C SER A 205 31.23 7.30 -5.61
N LEU A 206 30.20 7.91 -5.02
CA LEU A 206 30.21 8.27 -3.59
C LEU A 206 30.43 7.06 -2.70
N LYS A 207 29.76 5.94 -3.02
CA LYS A 207 29.94 4.67 -2.29
C LYS A 207 31.35 4.10 -2.48
N GLN A 208 31.90 4.18 -3.69
CA GLN A 208 33.27 3.73 -4.00
C GLN A 208 34.34 4.58 -3.30
N CYS A 209 34.14 5.89 -3.19
CA CYS A 209 35.00 6.80 -2.43
C CYS A 209 34.81 6.70 -0.89
N GLY A 210 34.11 5.67 -0.40
CA GLY A 210 34.00 5.41 1.04
C GLY A 210 33.13 6.41 1.82
N TRP A 211 32.24 7.15 1.16
CA TRP A 211 31.35 8.07 1.86
C TRP A 211 30.42 7.30 2.84
N PRO A 212 30.09 7.88 4.01
CA PRO A 212 29.17 7.24 4.93
C PRO A 212 27.83 6.91 4.27
N ASN A 213 27.34 5.68 4.46
CA ASN A 213 26.08 5.21 3.86
C ASN A 213 24.89 6.16 4.15
N SER A 214 24.86 6.79 5.32
CA SER A 214 23.83 7.79 5.66
C SER A 214 23.82 8.99 4.70
N ARG A 215 24.98 9.47 4.27
CA ARG A 215 25.11 10.56 3.28
C ARG A 215 24.76 10.09 1.88
N VAL A 216 25.18 8.88 1.50
CA VAL A 216 24.84 8.29 0.20
C VAL A 216 23.32 8.14 0.05
N ILE A 217 22.64 7.62 1.08
CA ILE A 217 21.18 7.48 1.10
C ILE A 217 20.50 8.85 1.07
N MET A 218 20.97 9.82 1.86
CA MET A 218 20.44 11.19 1.86
C MET A 218 20.50 11.81 0.46
N LEU A 219 21.66 11.73 -0.20
CA LEU A 219 21.84 12.28 -1.55
C LEU A 219 21.00 11.52 -2.59
N ALA A 220 20.94 10.19 -2.51
CA ALA A 220 20.10 9.39 -3.39
C ALA A 220 18.61 9.78 -3.27
N ASN A 221 18.12 10.00 -2.05
CA ASN A 221 16.75 10.47 -1.82
C ASN A 221 16.54 11.88 -2.34
N PHE A 222 17.48 12.79 -2.11
CA PHE A 222 17.42 14.17 -2.62
C PHE A 222 17.30 14.19 -4.16
N PHE A 223 18.19 13.51 -4.86
CA PHE A 223 18.15 13.48 -6.32
C PHE A 223 16.91 12.75 -6.86
N SER A 224 16.47 11.68 -6.19
CA SER A 224 15.22 10.98 -6.56
C SER A 224 14.01 11.90 -6.44
N ALA A 225 13.92 12.66 -5.34
CA ALA A 225 12.86 13.64 -5.15
C ALA A 225 12.92 14.75 -6.23
N LEU A 226 14.11 15.20 -6.60
CA LEU A 226 14.29 16.22 -7.64
C LEU A 226 13.88 15.70 -9.03
N MET A 227 14.20 14.46 -9.37
CA MET A 227 13.79 13.84 -10.65
C MET A 227 12.28 13.55 -10.72
N LEU A 228 11.63 13.30 -9.58
CA LEU A 228 10.21 13.01 -9.48
C LEU A 228 9.35 14.24 -9.18
N HIS A 229 9.97 15.40 -8.96
CA HIS A 229 9.25 16.63 -8.66
C HIS A 229 8.38 17.04 -9.86
N LYS A 230 7.08 17.25 -9.62
CA LYS A 230 6.20 17.84 -10.61
C LYS A 230 6.42 19.35 -10.62
N TYR A 231 7.23 19.81 -11.56
CA TYR A 231 7.61 21.21 -11.81
C TYR A 231 8.41 21.83 -10.69
#